data_AF-A0A3D5R541-F1
#
_entry.id   AF-A0A3D5R541-F1
#
_cell.length_a   1.000
_cell.length_b   1.000
_cell.length_c   1.000
_cell.angle_alpha   90.00
_cell.angle_beta   90.00
_cell.angle_gamma   90.00
#
_symmetry.space_group_name_H-M   'P 1'
#
loop_
_entity.id
_entity.type
_entity.pdbx_description
1 polymer ?
#
loop_
_entity_poly.entity_id
_entity_poly.type
_entity_poly.pdbx_seq_one_letter_code
_entity_poly.pdbx_strand_id
1 'polypeptide(L)'
;MNKILDRKMLKDKLEILRKEGKKIAFTNGCFDILHVGHVRYLKEAKKTADALILALNSDASVRSIKGEKRPLVSEQERAEVLAALECIDFVTIFSEPTPLELICYLKPDILIKGGDWPEDQVVGRKEIQQWG
;
A
#
# COMPACT_ATOMS: atom_id res chain seq x y z
N MET A 1 14.51 4.79 -11.00
CA MET A 1 14.07 5.67 -9.89
C MET A 1 13.81 4.81 -8.67
N ASN A 2 14.22 5.26 -7.48
CA ASN A 2 13.91 4.54 -6.24
C ASN A 2 12.40 4.68 -5.94
N LYS A 3 11.68 3.56 -5.86
CA LYS A 3 10.24 3.51 -5.55
C LYS A 3 9.95 3.29 -4.07
N ILE A 4 10.94 2.88 -3.29
CA ILE A 4 10.80 2.65 -1.85
C ILE A 4 11.07 3.96 -1.14
N LEU A 5 10.02 4.55 -0.57
CA LEU A 5 10.05 5.87 0.04
C LEU A 5 9.55 5.81 1.49
N ASP A 6 10.21 6.58 2.35
CA ASP A 6 9.64 6.88 3.66
C ASP A 6 8.36 7.73 3.53
N ARG A 7 7.63 7.87 4.63
CA ARG A 7 6.33 8.57 4.63
C ARG A 7 6.44 10.02 4.17
N LYS A 8 7.49 10.72 4.57
CA LYS A 8 7.66 12.14 4.27
C LYS A 8 7.97 12.32 2.79
N MET A 9 8.95 11.58 2.27
CA MET A 9 9.30 11.59 0.86
C MET A 9 8.13 11.16 -0.02
N LEU A 10 7.39 10.13 0.39
CA LEU A 10 6.19 9.70 -0.31
C LEU A 10 5.16 10.82 -0.35
N LYS A 11 4.83 11.43 0.79
CA LYS A 11 3.87 12.53 0.83
C LYS A 11 4.27 13.68 -0.11
N ASP A 12 5.53 14.10 -0.08
CA ASP A 12 6.02 15.17 -0.96
C ASP A 12 5.85 14.79 -2.45
N LYS A 13 6.08 13.52 -2.82
CA LYS A 13 5.82 13.02 -4.17
C LYS A 13 4.33 13.03 -4.53
N LEU A 14 3.46 12.63 -3.61
CA LEU A 14 2.02 12.63 -3.84
C LEU A 14 1.46 14.03 -4.01
N GLU A 15 1.97 15.02 -3.26
CA GLU A 15 1.57 16.43 -3.43
C GLU A 15 1.93 16.98 -4.81
N ILE A 16 3.06 16.55 -5.40
CA ILE A 16 3.41 16.90 -6.78
C ILE A 16 2.40 16.29 -7.75
N LEU A 17 2.11 14.98 -7.62
CA LEU A 17 1.15 14.29 -8.46
C LEU A 17 -0.26 14.91 -8.37
N ARG A 18 -0.69 15.31 -7.17
CA ARG A 18 -1.97 16.00 -6.97
C ARG A 18 -2.02 17.34 -7.69
N LYS A 19 -0.95 18.13 -7.66
CA LYS A 19 -0.86 19.40 -8.40
C LYS A 19 -0.93 19.20 -9.92
N GLU A 20 -0.53 18.02 -10.40
CA GLU A 20 -0.67 17.60 -11.80
C GLU A 20 -2.06 17.02 -12.11
N GLY A 21 -2.98 16.97 -11.15
CA GLY A 21 -4.33 16.42 -11.32
C GLY A 21 -4.37 14.89 -11.39
N LYS A 22 -3.32 14.20 -10.92
CA LYS A 22 -3.20 12.74 -10.95
C LYS A 22 -3.98 12.08 -9.83
N LYS A 23 -4.70 11.00 -10.15
CA LYS A 23 -5.43 10.18 -9.18
C LYS A 23 -4.50 9.15 -8.53
N ILE A 24 -4.64 8.94 -7.23
CA ILE A 24 -3.78 8.09 -6.42
C ILE A 24 -4.58 6.94 -5.80
N ALA A 25 -4.21 5.71 -6.16
CA ALA A 25 -4.69 4.50 -5.53
C ALA A 25 -3.74 4.04 -4.41
N PHE A 26 -4.31 3.46 -3.37
CA PHE A 26 -3.60 2.90 -2.24
C PHE A 26 -4.08 1.48 -1.93
N THR A 27 -3.13 0.59 -1.75
CA THR A 27 -3.35 -0.76 -1.24
C THR A 27 -2.34 -1.05 -0.14
N ASN A 28 -2.63 -2.04 0.70
CA ASN A 28 -1.71 -2.49 1.73
C ASN A 28 -1.73 -4.00 1.91
N GLY A 29 -0.67 -4.54 2.50
CA GLY A 29 -0.62 -5.93 2.91
C GLY A 29 0.77 -6.38 3.31
N CYS A 30 0.85 -7.65 3.68
CA CYS A 30 2.09 -8.29 4.13
C CYS A 30 2.95 -8.81 2.97
N PHE A 31 2.35 -9.41 1.93
CA PHE A 31 3.05 -9.95 0.74
C PHE A 31 4.25 -10.85 1.08
N ASP A 32 4.09 -11.71 2.09
CA ASP A 32 5.15 -12.59 2.61
C ASP A 32 5.77 -13.45 1.51
N ILE A 33 4.95 -14.32 0.90
CA ILE A 33 5.32 -15.06 -0.31
C ILE A 33 4.52 -14.49 -1.47
N LEU A 34 5.22 -13.88 -2.42
CA LEU A 34 4.60 -13.42 -3.65
C LEU A 34 4.22 -14.58 -4.55
N HIS A 35 3.05 -14.48 -5.17
CA HIS A 35 2.55 -15.45 -6.13
C HIS A 35 1.75 -14.72 -7.20
N VAL A 36 1.38 -15.43 -8.28
CA VAL A 36 0.72 -14.83 -9.46
C VAL A 36 -0.58 -14.08 -9.12
N GLY A 37 -1.35 -14.58 -8.15
CA GLY A 37 -2.53 -13.88 -7.62
C GLY A 37 -2.24 -12.45 -7.13
N HIS A 38 -1.16 -12.23 -6.37
CA HIS A 38 -0.75 -10.87 -5.95
C HIS A 38 -0.41 -9.99 -7.15
N VAL A 39 0.33 -10.52 -8.12
CA VAL A 39 0.73 -9.74 -9.31
C VAL A 39 -0.50 -9.35 -10.13
N ARG A 40 -1.45 -10.26 -10.35
CA ARG A 40 -2.71 -9.96 -11.04
C ARG A 40 -3.52 -8.91 -10.30
N TYR A 41 -3.67 -9.07 -8.99
CA TYR A 41 -4.35 -8.09 -8.13
C TYR A 41 -3.72 -6.70 -8.23
N LEU A 42 -2.40 -6.57 -8.11
CA LEU A 42 -1.71 -5.29 -8.19
C LEU A 42 -1.79 -4.65 -9.58
N LYS A 43 -1.79 -5.48 -10.65
CA LYS A 43 -2.01 -5.01 -12.02
C LYS A 43 -3.41 -4.44 -12.21
N GLU A 44 -4.45 -5.11 -11.70
CA GLU A 44 -5.81 -4.56 -11.75
C GLU A 44 -5.94 -3.30 -10.89
N ALA A 45 -5.30 -3.28 -9.72
CA ALA A 45 -5.30 -2.12 -8.84
C ALA A 45 -4.74 -0.86 -9.53
N LYS A 46 -3.62 -1.00 -10.26
CA LYS A 46 -3.00 0.10 -11.00
C LYS A 46 -3.91 0.70 -12.07
N LYS A 47 -4.85 -0.05 -12.65
CA LYS A 47 -5.77 0.48 -13.67
C LYS A 47 -6.77 1.49 -13.14
N THR A 48 -6.95 1.58 -11.82
CA THR A 48 -7.97 2.44 -11.20
C THR A 48 -7.51 3.90 -11.01
N ALA A 49 -6.23 4.19 -11.16
CA ALA A 49 -5.62 5.48 -10.86
C ALA A 49 -4.33 5.72 -11.65
N ASP A 50 -3.84 6.96 -11.67
CA ASP A 50 -2.58 7.29 -12.32
C ASP A 50 -1.35 6.79 -11.55
N ALA A 51 -1.44 6.67 -10.22
CA ALA A 51 -0.38 6.17 -9.35
C ALA A 51 -0.91 5.14 -8.36
N LEU A 52 -0.14 4.06 -8.12
CA LEU A 52 -0.43 3.02 -7.15
C LEU A 52 0.64 3.01 -6.05
N ILE A 53 0.18 3.25 -4.83
CA ILE A 53 0.97 3.12 -3.60
C ILE A 53 0.69 1.76 -2.98
N LEU A 54 1.76 1.06 -2.64
CA LEU A 54 1.72 -0.15 -1.83
C LEU A 54 2.30 0.12 -0.44
N ALA A 55 1.45 0.14 0.58
CA ALA A 55 1.89 0.15 1.96
C ALA A 55 2.15 -1.28 2.45
N LEU A 56 3.41 -1.58 2.72
CA LEU A 56 3.88 -2.89 3.15
C LEU A 56 3.95 -2.95 4.68
N ASN A 57 3.36 -3.97 5.29
CA ASN A 57 3.54 -4.21 6.73
C ASN A 57 5.01 -4.51 7.04
N SER A 58 5.52 -3.86 8.08
CA SER A 58 6.83 -4.16 8.66
C SER A 58 6.87 -5.56 9.25
N ASP A 59 8.06 -6.09 9.48
CA ASP A 59 8.23 -7.41 10.09
C ASP A 59 7.59 -7.47 11.49
N ALA A 60 7.70 -6.38 12.26
CA ALA A 60 7.06 -6.27 13.57
C ALA A 60 5.52 -6.27 13.47
N SER A 61 4.95 -5.56 12.50
CA SER A 61 3.51 -5.54 12.24
C SER A 61 3.01 -6.91 11.79
N VAL A 62 3.77 -7.62 10.95
CA VAL A 62 3.40 -8.98 10.51
C VAL A 62 3.46 -9.96 11.68
N ARG A 63 4.50 -9.91 12.53
CA ARG A 63 4.63 -10.77 13.72
C ARG A 63 3.44 -10.60 14.67
N SER A 64 3.02 -9.36 14.93
CA SER A 64 1.89 -9.11 15.84
C SER A 64 0.56 -9.63 15.30
N ILE A 65 0.38 -9.68 13.98
CA ILE A 65 -0.86 -10.15 13.33
C ILE A 65 -0.86 -11.67 13.09
N LYS A 66 0.28 -12.24 12.67
CA LYS A 66 0.38 -13.63 12.19
C LYS A 66 1.22 -14.55 13.09
N GLY A 67 1.80 -14.00 14.16
CA GLY A 67 2.67 -14.70 15.10
C GLY A 67 4.16 -14.65 14.74
N GLU A 68 5.01 -14.99 15.72
CA GLU A 68 6.47 -14.88 15.67
C GLU A 68 7.17 -15.60 14.50
N LYS A 69 6.51 -16.62 13.92
CA LYS A 69 7.05 -17.40 12.79
C LYS A 69 6.88 -16.70 11.44
N ARG A 70 6.30 -15.50 11.40
CA ARG A 70 6.03 -14.72 10.18
C ARG A 70 6.53 -13.29 10.36
N PRO A 71 7.01 -12.62 9.29
CA PRO A 71 7.10 -13.10 7.92
C PRO A 71 8.28 -14.07 7.72
N LEU A 72 8.25 -14.83 6.61
CA LEU A 72 9.38 -15.66 6.17
C LEU A 72 10.41 -14.83 5.40
N VAL A 73 9.95 -13.80 4.69
CA VAL A 73 10.79 -12.88 3.90
C VAL A 73 10.82 -11.53 4.60
N SER A 74 12.01 -10.93 4.73
CA SER A 74 12.16 -9.65 5.43
C SER A 74 11.40 -8.52 4.75
N GLU A 75 11.04 -7.48 5.48
CA GLU A 75 10.35 -6.30 4.93
C GLU A 75 11.15 -5.62 3.80
N GLN A 76 12.47 -5.62 3.89
CA GLN A 76 13.36 -5.04 2.88
C GLN A 76 13.30 -5.85 1.58
N GLU A 77 13.45 -7.17 1.66
CA GLU A 77 13.37 -8.05 0.48
C GLU A 77 11.99 -8.01 -0.16
N ARG A 78 10.92 -8.05 0.66
CA ARG A 78 9.54 -7.91 0.16
C ARG A 78 9.35 -6.57 -0.55
N ALA A 79 9.82 -5.47 0.04
CA ALA A 79 9.71 -4.14 -0.56
C ALA A 79 10.46 -4.04 -1.89
N GLU A 80 11.66 -4.64 -1.98
CA GLU A 80 12.47 -4.65 -3.20
C GLU A 80 11.77 -5.42 -4.34
N VAL A 81 11.29 -6.63 -4.08
CA VAL A 81 10.57 -7.42 -5.09
C VAL A 81 9.30 -6.70 -5.54
N LEU A 82 8.55 -6.11 -4.60
CA LEU A 82 7.35 -5.34 -4.92
C LEU A 82 7.63 -4.08 -5.73
N ALA A 83 8.71 -3.36 -5.41
CA ALA A 83 9.15 -2.19 -6.16
C ALA A 83 9.59 -2.55 -7.59
N ALA A 84 10.13 -3.75 -7.81
CA ALA A 84 10.48 -4.23 -9.14
C ALA A 84 9.27 -4.44 -10.06
N LEU A 85 8.05 -4.56 -9.51
CA LEU A 85 6.84 -4.68 -10.32
C LEU A 85 6.52 -3.37 -11.05
N GLU A 86 6.29 -3.46 -12.36
CA GLU A 86 5.95 -2.32 -13.21
C GLU A 86 4.69 -1.59 -12.76
N CYS A 87 3.69 -2.32 -12.26
CA CYS A 87 2.41 -1.75 -11.83
C CYS A 87 2.47 -0.98 -10.51
N ILE A 88 3.58 -1.04 -9.76
CA ILE A 88 3.75 -0.32 -8.49
C ILE A 88 4.57 0.95 -8.76
N ASP A 89 4.04 2.11 -8.37
CA ASP A 89 4.78 3.38 -8.47
C ASP A 89 5.59 3.65 -7.21
N PHE A 90 5.00 3.39 -6.04
CA PHE A 90 5.65 3.63 -4.75
C PHE A 90 5.38 2.50 -3.75
N VAL A 91 6.40 2.20 -2.94
CA VAL A 91 6.31 1.30 -1.79
C VAL A 91 6.68 2.10 -0.54
N THR A 92 5.93 1.91 0.54
CA THR A 92 6.28 2.46 1.85
C THR A 92 6.02 1.42 2.93
N ILE A 93 6.86 1.40 3.97
CA ILE A 93 6.75 0.43 5.07
C ILE A 93 6.03 1.09 6.26
N PHE A 94 5.14 0.36 6.91
CA PHE A 94 4.41 0.83 8.09
C PHE A 94 4.34 -0.24 9.17
N SER A 95 4.31 0.18 10.43
CA SER A 95 4.39 -0.72 11.60
C SER A 95 3.13 -0.75 12.45
N GLU A 96 2.21 0.18 12.20
CA GLU A 96 0.95 0.29 12.91
C GLU A 96 0.09 -0.97 12.72
N PRO A 97 -0.81 -1.27 13.67
CA PRO A 97 -1.72 -2.41 13.55
C PRO A 97 -2.64 -2.33 12.33
N THR A 98 -2.97 -1.10 11.89
CA THR A 98 -3.81 -0.84 10.74
C THR A 98 -3.20 0.27 9.88
N PRO A 99 -3.49 0.33 8.57
CA PRO A 99 -2.98 1.38 7.70
C PRO A 99 -3.68 2.74 7.89
N LEU A 100 -4.61 2.88 8.85
CA LEU A 100 -5.49 4.05 8.98
C LEU A 100 -4.71 5.37 9.09
N GLU A 101 -3.73 5.42 9.98
CA GLU A 101 -2.92 6.63 10.18
C GLU A 101 -2.19 7.04 8.90
N LEU A 102 -1.64 6.06 8.18
CA LEU A 102 -0.97 6.30 6.92
C LEU A 102 -1.95 6.75 5.83
N ILE A 103 -3.15 6.19 5.78
CA ILE A 103 -4.21 6.62 4.86
C ILE A 103 -4.62 8.07 5.15
N CYS A 104 -4.86 8.42 6.42
CA CYS A 104 -5.19 9.79 6.83
C CYS A 104 -4.05 10.78 6.53
N TYR A 105 -2.81 10.34 6.68
CA TYR A 105 -1.64 11.16 6.42
C TYR A 105 -1.39 11.40 4.93
N LEU A 106 -1.54 10.35 4.12
CA LEU A 106 -1.28 10.40 2.68
C LEU A 106 -2.47 10.88 1.88
N LYS A 107 -3.71 10.67 2.35
CA LYS A 107 -4.97 11.01 1.67
C LYS A 107 -5.13 10.47 0.23
N PRO A 108 -5.01 9.16 -0.01
CA PRO A 108 -5.24 8.61 -1.34
C PRO A 108 -6.70 8.82 -1.80
N ASP A 109 -6.94 8.79 -3.11
CA ASP A 109 -8.27 8.97 -3.70
C ASP A 109 -9.06 7.65 -3.75
N ILE A 110 -8.35 6.52 -3.82
CA ILE A 110 -8.95 5.18 -3.92
C ILE A 110 -8.25 4.24 -2.95
N LEU A 111 -9.03 3.47 -2.18
CA LEU A 111 -8.53 2.30 -1.44
C LEU A 111 -8.88 1.02 -2.17
N ILE A 112 -7.90 0.15 -2.27
CA ILE A 112 -8.02 -1.15 -2.91
C ILE A 112 -7.63 -2.21 -1.89
N LYS A 113 -8.48 -3.22 -1.78
CA LYS A 113 -8.26 -4.41 -0.95
C LYS A 113 -8.48 -5.65 -1.81
N GLY A 114 -7.66 -6.69 -1.58
CA GLY A 114 -7.87 -8.00 -2.18
C GLY A 114 -9.20 -8.61 -1.74
N GLY A 115 -9.80 -9.44 -2.59
CA GLY A 115 -11.23 -9.80 -2.61
C GLY A 115 -11.86 -10.56 -1.43
N ASP A 116 -11.19 -10.64 -0.28
CA ASP A 116 -11.69 -11.40 0.88
C ASP A 116 -12.19 -10.52 2.04
N TRP A 117 -12.28 -9.20 1.85
CA TRP A 117 -12.72 -8.28 2.90
C TRP A 117 -14.12 -7.74 2.60
N PRO A 118 -15.09 -7.95 3.52
CA PRO A 118 -16.35 -7.24 3.49
C PRO A 118 -16.11 -5.73 3.39
N GLU A 119 -16.93 -5.08 2.57
CA GLU A 119 -16.79 -3.66 2.21
C GLU A 119 -16.80 -2.70 3.42
N ASP A 120 -17.46 -3.10 4.50
CA ASP A 120 -17.58 -2.41 5.79
C ASP A 120 -16.37 -2.60 6.72
N GLN A 121 -15.49 -3.56 6.41
CA GLN A 121 -14.26 -3.85 7.18
C GLN A 121 -13.01 -3.21 6.55
N VAL A 122 -13.18 -2.44 5.48
CA VAL A 122 -12.07 -1.72 4.83
C VAL A 122 -11.70 -0.48 5.65
N VAL A 123 -10.61 -0.60 6.41
CA VAL A 123 -9.98 0.52 7.15
C VAL A 123 -9.65 1.68 6.19
N GLY A 124 -10.06 2.90 6.55
CA GLY A 124 -9.80 4.14 5.78
C GLY A 124 -10.93 4.55 4.82
N ARG A 125 -11.97 3.71 4.64
CA ARG A 125 -13.06 3.97 3.69
C ARG A 125 -13.90 5.19 4.08
N LYS A 126 -14.25 5.31 5.37
CA LYS A 126 -15.10 6.40 5.87
C LYS A 126 -14.43 7.76 5.65
N GLU A 127 -13.12 7.79 5.82
CA GLU A 127 -12.28 8.97 5.67
C GLU A 127 -12.24 9.44 4.22
N ILE A 128 -12.03 8.53 3.26
CA ILE A 128 -12.07 8.90 1.83
C ILE A 128 -13.44 9.41 1.40
N GLN A 129 -14.52 8.77 1.86
CA GLN A 129 -15.88 9.23 1.54
C GLN A 129 -16.19 10.63 2.06
N GLN A 130 -15.50 11.10 3.12
CA GLN A 130 -15.64 12.46 3.63
C GLN A 130 -14.82 13.49 2.86
N TRP A 131 -13.81 13.07 2.09
CA TRP A 131 -12.95 13.98 1.32
C TRP A 131 -13.44 14.18 -0.12
N GLY A 132 -14.32 13.30 -0.60
CA GLY A 132 -14.91 13.32 -1.93
C GLY A 132 -16.00 14.37 -2.08
#